data_AF-A0A849PVU2-F1
#
_entry.id   AF-A0A849PVU2-F1
#
_cell.length_a   1.000
_cell.length_b   1.000
_cell.length_c   1.000
_cell.angle_alpha   90.00
_cell.angle_beta   90.00
_cell.angle_gamma   90.00
#
_symmetry.space_group_name_H-M   'P 1'
#
loop_
_entity.id
_entity.type
_entity.pdbx_description
1 polymer ?
#
loop_
_entity_poly.entity_id
_entity_poly.type
_entity_poly.pdbx_seq_one_letter_code
_entity_poly.pdbx_strand_id
1 'polypeptide(L)'
;MIIKNSKMTLVLGVFTVFVISSLAGLPNSFAEDDEKYNMAENVYANFTFNFRDGVETHQFPVFKMTSDFISNDGTTFEIEGIVGKSPYLHKALDEAYKYRTMTSSGSSFEFNYRFFDVDVDLIRDDKTVRTLHYYNCEILDYEAVTLNSNDYESYTSPKTGFAVVDKIEFRCGGLNGESPENATFQNIDYGTTYSFAENVRTFIIFEFNNGVEKIEFTNFELISGFEESDNSVTPSFSVEGVVDYYPLLYNAIDNARKVSGLSTSFNTDFEALVEFSNGEKTLRSLDFRDCRVSGAKINTETDKEEGFTGKSGFAIVNEIDFDCAGLKPVNKNYEQIFSDTPRDRISLMENEQSNENLQMANGLRVMTTLTFNNGVEKLEFPIFKQGDVLSKANPTFELEGIVGDYPLLYKRVDDNLKLQSIS
;
A
#
# COMPACT_ATOMS: atom_id res chain seq x y z
N MET A 1 -84.21 -7.69 64.54
CA MET A 1 -84.33 -9.15 64.44
C MET A 1 -83.20 -9.64 63.56
N ILE A 2 -82.31 -10.46 64.12
CA ILE A 2 -81.03 -10.90 63.54
C ILE A 2 -81.29 -11.97 62.48
N ILE A 3 -80.74 -11.80 61.28
CA ILE A 3 -80.32 -12.92 60.41
C ILE A 3 -78.93 -12.60 59.86
N LYS A 4 -77.97 -13.45 60.25
CA LYS A 4 -76.63 -13.66 59.69
C LYS A 4 -76.71 -14.12 58.23
N ASN A 5 -75.78 -13.70 57.36
CA ASN A 5 -74.69 -14.57 56.89
C ASN A 5 -73.86 -13.94 55.74
N SER A 6 -72.54 -13.88 55.99
CA SER A 6 -71.43 -14.27 55.12
C SER A 6 -71.75 -14.70 53.67
N LYS A 7 -71.20 -13.95 52.70
CA LYS A 7 -70.47 -14.41 51.50
C LYS A 7 -69.52 -13.28 51.07
N MET A 8 -68.21 -13.42 51.18
CA MET A 8 -67.28 -14.06 50.21
C MET A 8 -66.70 -13.04 49.21
N THR A 9 -65.49 -12.57 49.54
CA THR A 9 -64.29 -12.45 48.69
C THR A 9 -64.47 -12.17 47.19
N LEU A 10 -64.06 -10.97 46.75
CA LEU A 10 -62.98 -10.77 45.74
C LEU A 10 -62.73 -9.27 45.55
N VAL A 11 -61.66 -8.77 46.18
CA VAL A 11 -61.08 -7.45 45.88
C VAL A 11 -60.23 -7.60 44.63
N LEU A 12 -60.33 -6.58 43.77
CA LEU A 12 -59.64 -6.42 42.50
C LEU A 12 -58.15 -6.75 42.58
N GLY A 13 -57.72 -7.69 41.75
CA GLY A 13 -56.33 -7.90 41.36
C GLY A 13 -56.28 -8.12 39.86
N VAL A 14 -56.31 -7.02 39.10
CA VAL A 14 -55.99 -7.05 37.67
C VAL A 14 -54.49 -7.31 37.55
N PHE A 15 -54.11 -8.58 37.45
CA PHE A 15 -52.81 -8.95 36.89
C PHE A 15 -52.93 -8.79 35.37
N THR A 16 -52.65 -7.58 34.88
CA THR A 16 -52.19 -7.42 33.50
C THR A 16 -50.87 -8.18 33.39
N VAL A 17 -50.93 -9.37 32.81
CA VAL A 17 -49.77 -10.01 32.19
C VAL A 17 -49.37 -9.07 31.05
N PHE A 18 -48.37 -8.21 31.30
CA PHE A 18 -47.59 -7.62 30.23
C PHE A 18 -46.86 -8.76 29.55
N VAL A 19 -47.49 -9.34 28.52
CA VAL A 19 -46.76 -9.99 27.46
C VAL A 19 -45.94 -8.87 26.84
N ILE A 20 -44.66 -8.78 27.22
CA ILE A 20 -43.68 -8.01 26.47
C ILE A 20 -43.49 -8.76 25.16
N SER A 21 -44.43 -8.61 24.24
CA SER A 21 -44.22 -8.80 22.82
C SER A 21 -43.60 -7.51 22.29
N SER A 22 -42.37 -7.22 22.70
CA SER A 22 -41.46 -6.36 21.96
C SER A 22 -40.52 -7.27 21.16
N LEU A 23 -41.11 -8.08 20.29
CA LEU A 23 -40.46 -8.53 19.07
C LEU A 23 -40.52 -7.35 18.09
N ALA A 24 -39.61 -6.40 18.30
CA ALA A 24 -39.35 -5.32 17.37
C ALA A 24 -37.83 -5.21 17.22
N GLY A 25 -37.33 -5.85 16.15
CA GLY A 25 -36.05 -5.53 15.54
C GLY A 25 -34.81 -5.78 16.40
N LEU A 26 -34.56 -7.03 16.78
CA LEU A 26 -33.17 -7.48 16.69
C LEU A 26 -32.95 -7.77 15.20
N PRO A 27 -31.99 -7.14 14.51
CA PRO A 27 -31.60 -7.64 13.21
C PRO A 27 -31.09 -9.07 13.46
N ASN A 28 -31.79 -10.05 12.91
CA ASN A 28 -31.16 -11.33 12.59
C ASN A 28 -30.12 -11.03 11.50
N SER A 29 -28.95 -10.55 11.89
CA SER A 29 -27.79 -10.37 10.99
C SER A 29 -26.74 -11.42 11.36
N PHE A 30 -27.07 -12.67 11.09
CA PHE A 30 -26.10 -13.72 10.79
C PHE A 30 -26.75 -14.62 9.72
N ALA A 31 -27.31 -13.97 8.70
CA ALA A 31 -27.35 -14.54 7.38
C ALA A 31 -26.01 -14.16 6.74
N GLU A 32 -25.37 -15.14 6.13
CA GLU A 32 -24.25 -15.03 5.21
C GLU A 32 -24.73 -14.23 3.99
N ASP A 33 -25.00 -12.94 4.19
CA ASP A 33 -25.16 -12.00 3.10
C ASP A 33 -23.74 -11.74 2.57
N ASP A 34 -23.59 -11.78 1.24
CA ASP A 34 -22.37 -11.39 0.53
C ASP A 34 -22.07 -9.89 0.80
N GLU A 35 -21.66 -9.56 2.03
CA GLU A 35 -21.20 -8.21 2.38
C GLU A 35 -19.91 -7.97 1.62
N LYS A 36 -20.04 -7.33 0.46
CA LYS A 36 -18.92 -6.84 -0.31
C LYS A 36 -18.17 -5.83 0.55
N TYR A 37 -16.96 -6.18 0.93
CA TYR A 37 -16.02 -5.26 1.56
C TYR A 37 -15.85 -4.00 0.70
N ASN A 38 -15.64 -2.86 1.35
CA ASN A 38 -15.35 -1.62 0.66
C ASN A 38 -13.90 -1.66 0.14
N MET A 39 -13.73 -2.03 -1.13
CA MET A 39 -12.41 -2.18 -1.76
C MET A 39 -12.06 -0.94 -2.58
N ALA A 40 -10.84 -0.41 -2.41
CA ALA A 40 -10.32 0.67 -3.22
C ALA A 40 -10.30 0.25 -4.70
N GLU A 41 -10.90 1.09 -5.54
CA GLU A 41 -10.99 0.89 -7.00
C GLU A 41 -11.60 -0.46 -7.42
N ASN A 42 -12.45 -1.05 -6.57
CA ASN A 42 -13.06 -2.37 -6.75
C ASN A 42 -12.06 -3.51 -6.97
N VAL A 43 -10.86 -3.40 -6.40
CA VAL A 43 -9.82 -4.43 -6.51
C VAL A 43 -9.93 -5.41 -5.35
N TYR A 44 -10.02 -6.71 -5.64
CA TYR A 44 -10.08 -7.75 -4.61
C TYR A 44 -9.29 -9.00 -5.00
N ALA A 45 -8.99 -9.85 -4.00
CA ALA A 45 -8.25 -11.09 -4.17
C ALA A 45 -9.16 -12.30 -3.94
N ASN A 46 -9.21 -13.19 -4.94
CA ASN A 46 -9.84 -14.50 -4.83
C ASN A 46 -8.76 -15.57 -4.67
N PHE A 47 -8.88 -16.38 -3.61
CA PHE A 47 -7.96 -17.44 -3.28
C PHE A 47 -8.59 -18.78 -3.62
N THR A 48 -7.98 -19.52 -4.53
CA THR A 48 -8.36 -20.90 -4.86
C THR A 48 -7.35 -21.85 -4.26
N PHE A 49 -7.78 -22.59 -3.23
CA PHE A 49 -6.99 -23.61 -2.55
C PHE A 49 -7.21 -24.96 -3.22
N ASN A 50 -6.13 -25.53 -3.75
CA ASN A 50 -6.14 -26.81 -4.45
C ASN A 50 -5.62 -27.92 -3.53
N PHE A 51 -6.51 -28.48 -2.71
CA PHE A 51 -6.18 -29.63 -1.86
C PHE A 51 -6.29 -30.95 -2.63
N ARG A 52 -5.70 -32.03 -2.09
CA ARG A 52 -5.77 -33.37 -2.69
C ARG A 52 -7.20 -33.89 -2.85
N ASP A 53 -8.04 -33.60 -1.87
CA ASP A 53 -9.40 -34.14 -1.75
C ASP A 53 -10.48 -33.15 -2.20
N GLY A 54 -10.11 -31.96 -2.68
CA GLY A 54 -11.07 -30.94 -3.09
C GLY A 54 -10.44 -29.59 -3.40
N VAL A 55 -11.21 -28.74 -4.07
CA VAL A 55 -10.85 -27.34 -4.36
C VAL A 55 -11.83 -26.45 -3.61
N GLU A 56 -11.33 -25.36 -3.04
CA GLU A 56 -12.13 -24.37 -2.34
C GLU A 56 -11.71 -22.96 -2.74
N THR A 57 -12.68 -22.08 -3.01
CA THR A 57 -12.39 -20.68 -3.40
C THR A 57 -13.01 -19.74 -2.39
N HIS A 58 -12.22 -18.80 -1.89
CA HIS A 58 -12.62 -17.82 -0.88
C HIS A 58 -12.10 -16.43 -1.23
N GLN A 59 -12.86 -15.42 -0.86
CA GLN A 59 -12.39 -14.04 -0.90
C GLN A 59 -11.89 -13.65 0.49
N PHE A 60 -10.65 -13.19 0.57
CA PHE A 60 -10.10 -12.60 1.79
C PHE A 60 -9.84 -11.12 1.54
N PRO A 61 -10.37 -10.20 2.38
CA PRO A 61 -10.17 -8.77 2.18
C PRO A 61 -8.71 -8.36 2.42
N VAL A 62 -7.97 -9.12 3.23
CA VAL A 62 -6.57 -8.85 3.55
C VAL A 62 -5.69 -9.95 2.98
N PHE A 63 -4.71 -9.52 2.20
CA PHE A 63 -3.64 -10.31 1.62
C PHE A 63 -2.31 -9.59 1.86
N LYS A 64 -1.31 -10.28 2.41
CA LYS A 64 0.02 -9.71 2.66
C LYS A 64 1.12 -10.68 2.27
N MET A 65 1.98 -10.28 1.35
CA MET A 65 3.22 -10.99 1.09
C MET A 65 4.23 -10.70 2.22
N THR A 66 4.57 -11.71 3.02
CA THR A 66 5.56 -11.54 4.10
C THR A 66 7.00 -11.75 3.60
N SER A 67 7.17 -12.41 2.46
CA SER A 67 8.42 -12.50 1.70
C SER A 67 8.38 -11.62 0.44
N ASP A 68 9.54 -11.14 -0.01
CA ASP A 68 9.67 -10.44 -1.30
C ASP A 68 9.36 -11.37 -2.49
N PHE A 69 8.56 -10.91 -3.45
CA PHE A 69 8.22 -11.62 -4.68
C PHE A 69 9.45 -11.96 -5.52
N ILE A 70 10.52 -11.17 -5.49
CA ILE A 70 11.72 -11.40 -6.28
C ILE A 70 12.72 -12.30 -5.53
N SER A 71 12.52 -12.52 -4.23
CA SER A 71 13.39 -13.40 -3.45
C SER A 71 13.34 -14.84 -3.97
N ASN A 72 14.52 -15.47 -3.99
CA ASN A 72 14.69 -16.90 -4.27
C ASN A 72 14.62 -17.76 -2.99
N ASP A 73 14.48 -17.13 -1.82
CA ASP A 73 14.17 -17.82 -0.57
C ASP A 73 12.67 -18.15 -0.54
N GLY A 74 12.30 -19.25 0.13
CA GLY A 74 10.92 -19.77 0.15
C GLY A 74 9.86 -18.68 0.38
N THR A 75 8.70 -18.82 -0.26
CA THR A 75 7.70 -17.74 -0.31
C THR A 75 6.68 -17.89 0.81
N THR A 76 6.39 -16.81 1.52
CA THR A 76 5.41 -16.77 2.62
C THR A 76 4.40 -15.65 2.40
N PHE A 77 3.15 -15.90 2.79
CA PHE A 77 2.10 -14.89 2.77
C PHE A 77 1.09 -15.12 3.90
N GLU A 78 0.39 -14.05 4.26
CA GLU A 78 -0.68 -14.03 5.25
C GLU A 78 -1.99 -13.61 4.60
N ILE A 79 -3.09 -14.21 5.04
CA ILE A 79 -4.44 -13.75 4.73
C ILE A 79 -5.22 -13.50 6.01
N GLU A 80 -6.15 -12.56 5.94
CA GLU A 80 -7.08 -12.28 7.04
C GLU A 80 -8.50 -12.05 6.51
N GLY A 81 -9.49 -12.62 7.20
CA GLY A 81 -10.90 -12.54 6.83
C GLY A 81 -11.83 -12.93 7.98
N ILE A 82 -13.11 -12.56 7.89
CA ILE A 82 -14.11 -12.93 8.91
C ILE A 82 -14.22 -14.45 9.01
N VAL A 83 -14.29 -14.97 10.24
CA VAL A 83 -14.42 -16.42 10.49
C VAL A 83 -15.65 -16.96 9.75
N GLY A 84 -15.40 -17.80 8.76
CA GLY A 84 -16.39 -18.25 7.79
C GLY A 84 -16.59 -19.76 7.75
N LYS A 85 -17.34 -20.25 6.76
CA LYS A 85 -17.43 -21.69 6.47
C LYS A 85 -16.40 -22.07 5.42
N SER A 86 -15.27 -22.58 5.88
CA SER A 86 -14.19 -23.01 4.98
C SER A 86 -13.78 -24.47 5.26
N PRO A 87 -14.63 -25.48 4.96
CA PRO A 87 -14.43 -26.85 5.41
C PRO A 87 -13.08 -27.49 5.04
N TYR A 88 -12.53 -27.25 3.84
CA TYR A 88 -11.25 -27.85 3.47
C TYR A 88 -10.09 -27.08 4.07
N LEU A 89 -10.16 -25.75 4.08
CA LEU A 89 -9.16 -24.90 4.74
C LEU A 89 -9.11 -25.19 6.25
N HIS A 90 -10.25 -25.24 6.95
CA HIS A 90 -10.32 -25.58 8.38
C HIS A 90 -9.78 -26.97 8.67
N LYS A 91 -10.03 -27.95 7.78
CA LYS A 91 -9.44 -29.27 7.92
C LYS A 91 -7.91 -29.24 7.78
N ALA A 92 -7.37 -28.42 6.87
CA ALA A 92 -5.93 -28.21 6.75
C ALA A 92 -5.34 -27.56 8.01
N LEU A 93 -6.00 -26.55 8.58
CA LEU A 93 -5.62 -25.92 9.85
C LEU A 93 -5.60 -26.93 11.01
N ASP A 94 -6.68 -27.71 11.15
CA ASP A 94 -6.80 -28.73 12.20
C ASP A 94 -5.72 -29.82 12.09
N GLU A 95 -5.46 -30.31 10.87
CA GLU A 95 -4.41 -31.31 10.63
C GLU A 95 -3.01 -30.74 10.87
N ALA A 96 -2.73 -29.52 10.42
CA ALA A 96 -1.46 -28.84 10.69
C ALA A 96 -1.21 -28.72 12.20
N TYR A 97 -2.22 -28.28 12.97
CA TYR A 97 -2.11 -28.22 14.43
C TYR A 97 -1.91 -29.61 15.05
N LYS A 98 -2.72 -30.60 14.64
CA LYS A 98 -2.65 -31.98 15.17
C LYS A 98 -1.29 -32.62 14.96
N TYR A 99 -0.66 -32.36 13.82
CA TYR A 99 0.61 -32.97 13.41
C TYR A 99 1.84 -32.07 13.59
N ARG A 100 1.70 -30.86 14.17
CA ARG A 100 2.79 -29.89 14.33
C ARG A 100 4.05 -30.41 15.02
N THR A 101 3.90 -31.33 15.98
CA THR A 101 5.03 -31.95 16.69
C THR A 101 5.69 -33.06 15.90
N MET A 102 5.00 -33.61 14.90
CA MET A 102 5.51 -34.63 13.99
C MET A 102 6.21 -34.01 12.78
N THR A 103 5.92 -32.75 12.44
CA THR A 103 6.57 -32.02 11.32
C THR A 103 7.71 -31.12 11.78
N SER A 104 7.82 -30.80 13.07
CA SER A 104 8.94 -30.04 13.62
C SER A 104 10.26 -30.81 13.50
N SER A 105 11.35 -30.12 13.12
CA SER A 105 12.72 -30.66 12.95
C SER A 105 13.03 -31.41 11.64
N GLY A 106 12.40 -31.03 10.51
CA GLY A 106 12.77 -31.59 9.19
C GLY A 106 12.25 -33.01 8.94
N SER A 107 11.19 -33.38 9.65
CA SER A 107 10.55 -34.69 9.51
C SER A 107 9.86 -34.87 8.16
N SER A 108 10.04 -36.05 7.56
CA SER A 108 9.37 -36.49 6.32
C SER A 108 7.91 -36.93 6.55
N PHE A 109 7.34 -36.66 7.73
CA PHE A 109 5.97 -37.04 8.05
C PHE A 109 4.99 -36.26 7.18
N GLU A 110 4.19 -36.99 6.40
CA GLU A 110 3.23 -36.42 5.45
C GLU A 110 1.80 -36.75 5.89
N PHE A 111 0.89 -35.79 5.71
CA PHE A 111 -0.55 -35.96 5.93
C PHE A 111 -1.32 -35.30 4.78
N ASN A 112 -2.59 -35.66 4.62
CA ASN A 112 -3.34 -35.39 3.38
C ASN A 112 -3.45 -33.90 3.05
N TYR A 113 -3.57 -33.03 4.05
CA TYR A 113 -3.69 -31.58 3.87
C TYR A 113 -2.41 -30.82 4.18
N ARG A 114 -1.25 -31.50 4.22
CA ARG A 114 0.02 -30.85 4.54
C ARG A 114 0.41 -29.85 3.46
N PHE A 115 0.42 -30.33 2.21
CA PHE A 115 0.83 -29.55 1.05
C PHE A 115 -0.32 -29.41 0.07
N PHE A 116 -0.53 -28.18 -0.40
CA PHE A 116 -1.54 -27.79 -1.39
C PHE A 116 -1.04 -26.60 -2.20
N ASP A 117 -1.62 -26.38 -3.36
CA ASP A 117 -1.31 -25.20 -4.18
C ASP A 117 -2.36 -24.12 -3.94
N VAL A 118 -1.99 -22.86 -4.10
CA VAL A 118 -2.89 -21.71 -3.91
C VAL A 118 -2.76 -20.78 -5.11
N ASP A 119 -3.86 -20.58 -5.82
CA ASP A 119 -3.95 -19.56 -6.87
C ASP A 119 -4.61 -18.30 -6.28
N VAL A 120 -4.01 -17.14 -6.48
CA VAL A 120 -4.55 -15.85 -6.05
C VAL A 120 -4.81 -15.00 -7.28
N ASP A 121 -6.09 -14.83 -7.60
CA ASP A 121 -6.55 -13.95 -8.67
C ASP A 121 -6.82 -12.56 -8.10
N LEU A 122 -6.05 -11.58 -8.56
CA LEU A 122 -6.28 -10.16 -8.28
C LEU A 122 -7.21 -9.62 -9.37
N ILE A 123 -8.39 -9.18 -8.97
CA ILE A 123 -9.51 -8.87 -9.86
C ILE A 123 -9.92 -7.43 -9.66
N ARG A 124 -10.08 -6.70 -10.78
CA ARG A 124 -10.62 -5.34 -10.84
C ARG A 124 -11.82 -5.31 -11.76
N ASP A 125 -12.94 -4.78 -11.29
CA ASP A 125 -14.19 -4.68 -12.08
C ASP A 125 -14.53 -5.99 -12.83
N ASP A 126 -14.46 -7.12 -12.11
CA ASP A 126 -14.70 -8.49 -12.59
C ASP A 126 -13.69 -9.00 -13.66
N LYS A 127 -12.54 -8.34 -13.83
CA LYS A 127 -11.45 -8.80 -14.70
C LYS A 127 -10.20 -9.09 -13.89
N THR A 128 -9.64 -10.29 -14.07
CA THR A 128 -8.33 -10.62 -13.50
C THR A 128 -7.26 -9.73 -14.12
N VAL A 129 -6.58 -8.95 -13.28
CA VAL A 129 -5.47 -8.07 -13.68
C VAL A 129 -4.12 -8.72 -13.43
N ARG A 130 -4.03 -9.66 -12.49
CA ARG A 130 -2.84 -10.46 -12.18
C ARG A 130 -3.24 -11.75 -11.47
N THR A 131 -2.55 -12.84 -11.76
CA THR A 131 -2.68 -14.11 -11.04
C THR A 131 -1.34 -14.49 -10.41
N LEU A 132 -1.39 -15.00 -9.18
CA LEU A 132 -0.25 -15.51 -8.45
C LEU A 132 -0.45 -17.00 -8.18
N HIS A 133 0.48 -17.83 -8.63
CA HIS A 133 0.44 -19.27 -8.43
C HIS A 133 1.45 -19.67 -7.37
N TYR A 134 0.99 -19.97 -6.17
CA TYR A 134 1.82 -20.50 -5.09
C TYR A 134 1.79 -22.03 -5.10
N TYR A 135 2.98 -22.63 -4.97
CA TYR A 135 3.14 -24.08 -5.08
C TYR A 135 3.60 -24.69 -3.77
N ASN A 136 3.09 -25.89 -3.46
CA ASN A 136 3.51 -26.69 -2.32
C ASN A 136 3.45 -25.89 -1.00
N CYS A 137 2.33 -25.20 -0.78
CA CYS A 137 2.05 -24.45 0.43
C CYS A 137 1.66 -25.36 1.59
N GLU A 138 2.11 -25.01 2.79
CA GLU A 138 1.66 -25.57 4.06
C GLU A 138 1.30 -24.44 5.04
N ILE A 139 0.43 -24.75 6.00
CA ILE A 139 0.08 -23.81 7.07
C ILE A 139 1.28 -23.60 7.98
N LEU A 140 1.71 -22.35 8.13
CA LEU A 140 2.80 -21.95 9.01
C LEU A 140 2.26 -21.56 10.39
N ASP A 141 1.22 -20.73 10.43
CA ASP A 141 0.55 -20.30 11.67
C ASP A 141 -0.94 -20.00 11.44
N TYR A 142 -1.69 -19.98 12.53
CA TYR A 142 -3.11 -19.63 12.55
C TYR A 142 -3.54 -19.05 13.90
N GLU A 143 -4.20 -17.90 13.86
CA GLU A 143 -4.94 -17.35 15.00
C GLU A 143 -6.36 -16.94 14.62
N ALA A 144 -7.29 -17.12 15.55
CA ALA A 144 -8.60 -16.47 15.51
C ALA A 144 -8.58 -15.31 16.51
N VAL A 145 -8.72 -14.07 16.02
CA VAL A 145 -8.59 -12.87 16.85
C VAL A 145 -9.75 -11.90 16.69
N THR A 146 -9.96 -11.10 17.72
CA THR A 146 -10.93 -10.00 17.69
C THR A 146 -10.18 -8.69 17.50
N LEU A 147 -10.36 -8.07 16.34
CA LEU A 147 -9.89 -6.72 16.05
C LEU A 147 -10.84 -5.68 16.66
N ASN A 148 -10.27 -4.57 17.10
CA ASN A 148 -10.97 -3.40 17.65
C ASN A 148 -10.08 -2.15 17.56
N SER A 149 -10.68 -0.98 17.81
CA SER A 149 -10.04 0.34 17.75
C SER A 149 -8.94 0.55 18.80
N ASN A 150 -8.76 -0.40 19.72
CA ASN A 150 -7.92 -0.31 20.93
C ASN A 150 -8.32 0.84 21.87
N ASP A 151 -9.54 1.35 21.75
CA ASP A 151 -10.11 2.37 22.64
C ASP A 151 -11.61 2.12 22.91
N TYR A 152 -12.27 3.07 23.59
CA TYR A 152 -13.68 2.93 23.95
C TYR A 152 -14.64 3.12 22.76
N GLU A 153 -14.16 3.58 21.59
CA GLU A 153 -15.01 3.81 20.43
C GLU A 153 -15.68 2.52 19.98
N SER A 154 -14.96 1.39 19.98
CA SER A 154 -15.51 0.07 19.60
C SER A 154 -16.78 -0.33 20.37
N TYR A 155 -16.97 0.17 21.58
CA TYR A 155 -18.16 -0.11 22.41
C TYR A 155 -19.28 0.95 22.29
N THR A 156 -18.98 2.13 21.75
CA THR A 156 -19.83 3.32 21.87
C THR A 156 -20.16 4.01 20.56
N SER A 157 -19.34 3.84 19.53
CA SER A 157 -19.54 4.40 18.20
C SER A 157 -20.26 3.38 17.31
N PRO A 158 -21.30 3.79 16.56
CA PRO A 158 -21.95 2.91 15.59
C PRO A 158 -21.14 2.74 14.31
N LYS A 159 -20.00 3.44 14.17
CA LYS A 159 -19.12 3.36 12.99
C LYS A 159 -17.89 2.49 13.23
N THR A 160 -17.47 2.32 14.49
CA THR A 160 -16.42 1.35 14.84
C THR A 160 -17.06 0.15 15.51
N GLY A 161 -16.30 -0.91 15.80
CA GLY A 161 -16.88 -2.13 16.35
C GLY A 161 -15.86 -3.20 16.68
N PHE A 162 -16.25 -4.45 16.41
CA PHE A 162 -15.40 -5.62 16.60
C PHE A 162 -15.47 -6.48 15.35
N ALA A 163 -14.32 -6.98 14.90
CA ALA A 163 -14.25 -7.98 13.84
C ALA A 163 -13.57 -9.23 14.37
N VAL A 164 -14.25 -10.38 14.33
CA VAL A 164 -13.62 -11.67 14.65
C VAL A 164 -13.12 -12.27 13.35
N VAL A 165 -11.81 -12.38 13.22
CA VAL A 165 -11.13 -12.75 11.98
C VAL A 165 -10.23 -13.96 12.19
N ASP A 166 -10.12 -14.77 11.15
CA ASP A 166 -9.06 -15.76 10.98
C ASP A 166 -7.86 -15.04 10.38
N LYS A 167 -6.68 -15.22 10.99
CA LYS A 167 -5.39 -14.89 10.37
C LYS A 167 -4.62 -16.16 10.12
N ILE A 168 -4.24 -16.40 8.88
CA ILE A 168 -3.57 -17.63 8.47
C ILE A 168 -2.29 -17.26 7.74
N GLU A 169 -1.16 -17.78 8.21
CA GLU A 169 0.13 -17.64 7.56
C GLU A 169 0.48 -18.93 6.82
N PHE A 170 0.97 -18.79 5.59
CA PHE A 170 1.35 -19.90 4.71
C PHE A 170 2.84 -19.83 4.41
N ARG A 171 3.45 -21.01 4.27
CA ARG A 171 4.78 -21.17 3.68
C ARG A 171 4.68 -22.05 2.45
N CYS A 172 5.19 -21.57 1.33
CA CYS A 172 5.15 -22.23 0.03
C CYS A 172 6.55 -22.53 -0.51
N GLY A 173 6.63 -23.60 -1.31
CA GLY A 173 7.88 -23.99 -1.98
C GLY A 173 8.25 -23.08 -3.14
N GLY A 174 7.29 -22.33 -3.68
CA GLY A 174 7.52 -21.35 -4.74
C GLY A 174 6.28 -20.52 -5.05
N LEU A 175 6.47 -19.59 -5.97
CA LEU A 175 5.48 -18.65 -6.47
C LEU A 175 5.82 -18.32 -7.92
N ASN A 176 4.83 -18.17 -8.80
CA ASN A 176 4.97 -17.57 -10.13
C ASN A 176 3.86 -16.55 -10.33
N GLY A 177 4.18 -15.42 -10.97
CA GLY A 177 3.19 -14.48 -11.46
C GLY A 177 2.76 -14.82 -12.89
N GLU A 178 1.49 -14.57 -13.19
CA GLU A 178 0.96 -14.55 -14.55
C GLU A 178 0.22 -13.22 -14.76
N SER A 179 0.47 -12.61 -15.92
CA SER A 179 -0.25 -11.43 -16.39
C SER A 179 -1.11 -11.82 -17.61
N PRO A 180 -2.33 -11.27 -17.77
CA PRO A 180 -3.23 -11.62 -18.87
C PRO A 180 -2.57 -11.48 -20.26
N GLU A 181 -2.71 -12.51 -21.11
CA GLU A 181 -1.99 -12.73 -22.40
C GLU A 181 -2.18 -11.67 -23.51
N ASN A 182 -2.95 -10.59 -23.31
CA ASN A 182 -3.28 -9.65 -24.39
C ASN A 182 -2.75 -8.24 -24.14
N ALA A 183 -1.45 -8.03 -24.30
CA ALA A 183 -0.88 -6.69 -24.37
C ALA A 183 -0.68 -6.26 -25.83
N THR A 184 -1.62 -5.52 -26.40
CA THR A 184 -1.28 -4.59 -27.48
C THR A 184 -0.58 -3.40 -26.85
N PHE A 185 0.74 -3.29 -27.03
CA PHE A 185 1.57 -2.21 -26.53
C PHE A 185 1.13 -0.87 -27.12
N GLN A 186 0.26 -0.17 -26.41
CA GLN A 186 -0.05 1.24 -26.64
C GLN A 186 0.31 2.01 -25.38
N ASN A 187 0.57 3.31 -25.50
CA ASN A 187 0.75 4.18 -24.35
C ASN A 187 -0.52 4.14 -23.50
N ILE A 188 -0.51 3.39 -22.40
CA ILE A 188 -1.62 3.32 -21.46
C ILE A 188 -1.29 4.28 -20.31
N ASP A 189 -2.27 5.12 -19.96
CA ASP A 189 -2.21 6.09 -18.86
C ASP A 189 -3.12 5.56 -17.74
N TYR A 190 -2.51 5.02 -16.69
CA TYR A 190 -3.23 4.51 -15.52
C TYR A 190 -3.37 5.64 -14.51
N GLY A 191 -4.49 6.35 -14.60
CA GLY A 191 -4.83 7.42 -13.66
C GLY A 191 -5.70 6.92 -12.50
N THR A 192 -5.48 7.49 -11.33
CA THR A 192 -6.23 7.22 -10.10
C THR A 192 -7.24 8.32 -9.81
N THR A 193 -8.24 7.99 -8.99
CA THR A 193 -9.31 8.93 -8.58
C THR A 193 -9.09 9.54 -7.19
N TYR A 194 -7.90 9.37 -6.61
CA TYR A 194 -7.63 9.83 -5.25
C TYR A 194 -7.52 11.34 -5.15
N SER A 195 -7.80 11.85 -3.94
CA SER A 195 -7.57 13.23 -3.59
C SER A 195 -6.13 13.40 -3.12
N PHE A 196 -5.36 14.22 -3.83
CA PHE A 196 -4.01 14.62 -3.43
C PHE A 196 -4.01 16.03 -2.87
N ALA A 197 -3.14 16.29 -1.89
CA ALA A 197 -2.96 17.64 -1.35
C ALA A 197 -2.48 18.59 -2.47
N GLU A 198 -3.15 19.75 -2.60
CA GLU A 198 -2.94 20.70 -3.70
C GLU A 198 -3.03 20.10 -5.11
N ASN A 199 -3.66 18.92 -5.27
CA ASN A 199 -3.72 18.17 -6.52
C ASN A 199 -2.34 17.85 -7.13
N VAL A 200 -1.31 17.68 -6.28
CA VAL A 200 0.02 17.23 -6.72
C VAL A 200 0.04 15.72 -6.87
N ARG A 201 0.33 15.25 -8.09
CA ARG A 201 0.27 13.86 -8.52
C ARG A 201 1.64 13.37 -8.99
N THR A 202 1.91 12.09 -8.79
CA THR A 202 3.16 11.45 -9.21
C THR A 202 2.89 10.48 -10.35
N PHE A 203 3.48 10.77 -11.51
CA PHE A 203 3.45 9.88 -12.66
C PHE A 203 4.85 9.32 -12.90
N ILE A 204 4.95 8.05 -13.24
CA ILE A 204 6.20 7.43 -13.65
C ILE A 204 6.02 6.86 -15.05
N ILE A 205 6.92 7.27 -15.94
CA ILE A 205 6.98 6.79 -17.31
C ILE A 205 8.14 5.80 -17.38
N PHE A 206 7.83 4.53 -17.49
CA PHE A 206 8.80 3.46 -17.69
C PHE A 206 9.01 3.24 -19.19
N GLU A 207 10.26 3.34 -19.64
CA GLU A 207 10.65 3.10 -21.03
C GLU A 207 11.40 1.77 -21.14
N PHE A 208 10.69 0.73 -21.57
CA PHE A 208 11.23 -0.59 -21.83
C PHE A 208 11.62 -0.74 -23.31
N ASN A 209 12.46 -1.73 -23.63
CA ASN A 209 12.83 -2.03 -25.02
C ASN A 209 11.65 -2.36 -25.94
N ASN A 210 10.54 -2.86 -25.37
CA ASN A 210 9.35 -3.32 -26.07
C ASN A 210 8.14 -2.39 -25.93
N GLY A 211 8.26 -1.26 -25.22
CA GLY A 211 7.16 -0.30 -25.07
C GLY A 211 7.37 0.69 -23.93
N VAL A 212 6.42 1.61 -23.79
CA VAL A 212 6.41 2.62 -22.73
C VAL A 212 5.13 2.44 -21.91
N GLU A 213 5.25 2.51 -20.59
CA GLU A 213 4.14 2.41 -19.65
C GLU A 213 4.15 3.62 -18.71
N LYS A 214 3.04 4.36 -18.64
CA LYS A 214 2.90 5.52 -17.77
C LYS A 214 1.88 5.20 -16.67
N ILE A 215 2.33 5.26 -15.41
CA ILE A 215 1.53 4.87 -14.25
C ILE A 215 1.48 6.03 -13.26
N GLU A 216 0.29 6.35 -12.75
CA GLU A 216 0.13 7.21 -11.57
C GLU A 216 0.28 6.36 -10.29
N PHE A 217 1.21 6.73 -9.43
CA PHE A 217 1.39 6.09 -8.13
C PHE A 217 0.90 6.99 -7.00
N THR A 218 0.28 6.39 -5.99
CA THR A 218 -0.18 7.11 -4.79
C THR A 218 0.96 7.46 -3.85
N ASN A 219 2.00 6.62 -3.82
CA ASN A 219 3.21 6.86 -3.04
C ASN A 219 4.45 6.78 -3.92
N PHE A 220 5.41 7.67 -3.65
CA PHE A 220 6.75 7.63 -4.21
C PHE A 220 7.73 8.02 -3.12
N GLU A 221 8.75 7.18 -2.93
CA GLU A 221 9.84 7.43 -2.01
C GLU A 221 11.16 7.37 -2.77
N LEU A 222 11.92 8.47 -2.75
CA LEU A 222 13.31 8.42 -3.16
C LEU A 222 14.14 7.85 -2.01
N ILE A 223 14.60 6.62 -2.15
CA ILE A 223 15.39 5.93 -1.12
C ILE A 223 16.81 6.47 -1.09
N SER A 224 17.42 6.66 -2.26
CA SER A 224 18.80 7.13 -2.37
C SER A 224 19.06 7.90 -3.67
N GLY A 225 20.11 8.71 -3.67
CA GLY A 225 20.56 9.44 -4.85
C GLY A 225 21.19 10.80 -4.55
N PHE A 226 20.66 11.56 -3.58
CA PHE A 226 21.18 12.91 -3.23
C PHE A 226 22.03 12.94 -1.96
N GLU A 227 22.29 11.79 -1.34
CA GLU A 227 23.07 11.70 -0.11
C GLU A 227 24.55 12.05 -0.34
N GLU A 228 25.18 12.72 0.63
CA GLU A 228 26.64 12.96 0.60
C GLU A 228 27.38 11.69 1.01
N SER A 229 28.09 11.08 0.05
CA SER A 229 28.88 9.87 0.25
C SER A 229 30.24 9.99 -0.43
N ASP A 230 31.27 9.40 0.20
CA ASP A 230 32.61 9.25 -0.38
C ASP A 230 32.66 8.12 -1.42
N ASN A 231 31.58 7.33 -1.55
CA ASN A 231 31.43 6.23 -2.51
C ASN A 231 30.37 6.58 -3.57
N SER A 232 30.40 5.88 -4.71
CA SER A 232 29.33 5.96 -5.70
C SER A 232 27.99 5.56 -5.08
N VAL A 233 27.07 6.51 -4.97
CA VAL A 233 25.68 6.28 -4.56
C VAL A 233 24.93 5.71 -5.76
N THR A 234 24.33 4.53 -5.58
CA THR A 234 23.43 3.94 -6.59
C THR A 234 22.03 4.46 -6.32
N PRO A 235 21.44 5.31 -7.18
CA PRO A 235 20.11 5.85 -6.94
C PRO A 235 19.05 4.75 -6.91
N SER A 236 18.12 4.86 -5.98
CA SER A 236 17.02 3.91 -5.82
C SER A 236 15.76 4.62 -5.35
N PHE A 237 14.61 4.05 -5.70
CA PHE A 237 13.31 4.57 -5.31
C PHE A 237 12.29 3.44 -5.12
N SER A 238 11.27 3.71 -4.31
CA SER A 238 10.13 2.82 -4.09
C SER A 238 8.84 3.51 -4.51
N VAL A 239 7.87 2.72 -4.92
CA VAL A 239 6.54 3.18 -5.30
C VAL A 239 5.47 2.28 -4.69
N GLU A 240 4.34 2.89 -4.40
CA GLU A 240 3.14 2.16 -3.99
C GLU A 240 1.94 2.65 -4.81
N GLY A 241 1.14 1.70 -5.28
CA GLY A 241 -0.10 1.99 -5.99
C GLY A 241 -1.02 0.78 -5.99
N VAL A 242 -2.32 1.02 -6.18
CA VAL A 242 -3.30 -0.06 -6.26
C VAL A 242 -2.95 -1.02 -7.40
N VAL A 243 -3.17 -2.31 -7.14
CA VAL A 243 -2.97 -3.36 -8.13
C VAL A 243 -3.87 -3.11 -9.33
N ASP A 244 -3.25 -2.99 -10.49
CA ASP A 244 -3.94 -2.84 -11.77
C ASP A 244 -3.22 -3.66 -12.85
N TYR A 245 -3.68 -3.57 -14.09
CA TYR A 245 -3.07 -4.23 -15.23
C TYR A 245 -1.81 -3.49 -15.68
N TYR A 246 -0.62 -3.85 -15.16
CA TYR A 246 0.66 -3.24 -15.56
C TYR A 246 1.55 -4.21 -16.37
N PRO A 247 1.24 -4.52 -17.65
CA PRO A 247 1.85 -5.64 -18.36
C PRO A 247 3.37 -5.54 -18.54
N LEU A 248 3.93 -4.35 -18.78
CA LEU A 248 5.38 -4.21 -18.97
C LEU A 248 6.12 -4.28 -17.64
N LEU A 249 5.62 -3.56 -16.63
CA LEU A 249 6.17 -3.59 -15.28
C LEU A 249 6.07 -4.98 -14.64
N TYR A 250 4.93 -5.68 -14.76
CA TYR A 250 4.79 -7.05 -14.24
C TYR A 250 5.69 -8.04 -14.97
N ASN A 251 5.90 -7.90 -16.28
CA ASN A 251 6.88 -8.70 -16.99
C ASN A 251 8.31 -8.47 -16.45
N ALA A 252 8.67 -7.21 -16.18
CA ALA A 252 9.95 -6.89 -15.55
C ALA A 252 10.08 -7.51 -14.14
N ILE A 253 9.03 -7.45 -13.31
CA ILE A 253 8.97 -8.10 -11.99
C ILE A 253 9.12 -9.63 -12.10
N ASP A 254 8.38 -10.26 -13.01
CA ASP A 254 8.43 -11.71 -13.22
C ASP A 254 9.80 -12.16 -13.75
N ASN A 255 10.43 -11.36 -14.62
CA ASN A 255 11.79 -11.61 -15.07
C ASN A 255 12.81 -11.45 -13.94
N ALA A 256 12.68 -10.41 -13.11
CA ALA A 256 13.54 -10.20 -11.94
C ALA A 256 13.50 -11.43 -11.01
N ARG A 257 12.30 -11.97 -10.75
CA ARG A 257 12.14 -13.21 -10.00
C ARG A 257 12.82 -14.42 -10.67
N LYS A 258 12.61 -14.62 -11.97
CA LYS A 258 13.20 -15.75 -12.72
C LYS A 258 14.73 -15.73 -12.71
N VAL A 259 15.34 -14.56 -12.70
CA VAL A 259 16.80 -14.41 -12.71
C VAL A 259 17.41 -14.25 -11.32
N SER A 260 16.57 -14.12 -10.29
CA SER A 260 17.01 -13.97 -8.90
C SER A 260 17.92 -15.14 -8.48
N GLY A 261 19.12 -14.81 -7.99
CA GLY A 261 20.13 -15.79 -7.60
C GLY A 261 20.86 -16.49 -8.76
N LEU A 262 20.56 -16.17 -10.03
CA LEU A 262 21.28 -16.72 -11.19
C LEU A 262 22.45 -15.81 -11.58
N SER A 263 23.65 -16.36 -11.66
CA SER A 263 24.87 -15.61 -12.02
C SER A 263 25.03 -15.31 -13.52
N THR A 264 24.18 -15.88 -14.39
CA THR A 264 24.34 -15.86 -15.86
C THR A 264 23.15 -15.27 -16.60
N SER A 265 22.13 -14.80 -15.89
CA SER A 265 20.94 -14.18 -16.46
C SER A 265 20.86 -12.71 -16.04
N PHE A 266 20.28 -11.87 -16.89
CA PHE A 266 20.19 -10.43 -16.66
C PHE A 266 18.74 -10.06 -16.37
N ASN A 267 18.56 -9.10 -15.47
CA ASN A 267 17.25 -8.49 -15.23
C ASN A 267 16.82 -7.68 -16.46
N THR A 268 15.55 -7.32 -16.54
CA THR A 268 15.06 -6.38 -17.55
C THR A 268 15.46 -4.98 -17.14
N ASP A 269 16.34 -4.36 -17.93
CA ASP A 269 16.72 -2.96 -17.74
C ASP A 269 15.72 -2.03 -18.46
N PHE A 270 15.45 -0.87 -17.87
CA PHE A 270 14.56 0.16 -18.41
C PHE A 270 14.93 1.55 -17.89
N GLU A 271 14.45 2.60 -18.55
CA GLU A 271 14.55 3.97 -18.06
C GLU A 271 13.28 4.34 -17.29
N ALA A 272 13.38 5.23 -16.30
CA ALA A 272 12.21 5.69 -15.54
C ALA A 272 12.23 7.22 -15.37
N LEU A 273 11.24 7.90 -15.95
CA LEU A 273 11.01 9.32 -15.73
C LEU A 273 9.89 9.53 -14.72
N VAL A 274 10.24 10.01 -13.53
CA VAL A 274 9.29 10.39 -12.49
C VAL A 274 8.92 11.86 -12.68
N GLU A 275 7.63 12.16 -12.77
CA GLU A 275 7.09 13.52 -12.88
C GLU A 275 6.14 13.82 -11.72
N PHE A 276 6.46 14.86 -10.96
CA PHE A 276 5.54 15.46 -10.00
C PHE A 276 4.80 16.59 -10.70
N SER A 277 3.47 16.53 -10.75
CA SER A 277 2.66 17.44 -11.54
C SER A 277 1.47 17.98 -10.76
N ASN A 278 1.06 19.21 -11.08
CA ASN A 278 -0.17 19.81 -10.61
C ASN A 278 -0.99 20.23 -11.83
N GLY A 279 -2.03 19.44 -12.15
CA GLY A 279 -2.77 19.57 -13.40
C GLY A 279 -1.85 19.36 -14.61
N GLU A 280 -1.80 20.32 -15.53
CA GLU A 280 -0.94 20.26 -16.73
C GLU A 280 0.51 20.70 -16.47
N LYS A 281 0.82 21.22 -15.27
CA LYS A 281 2.14 21.74 -14.95
C LYS A 281 2.99 20.68 -14.25
N THR A 282 4.10 20.27 -14.87
CA THR A 282 5.16 19.52 -14.18
C THR A 282 5.93 20.46 -13.24
N LEU A 283 5.96 20.14 -11.96
CA LEU A 283 6.67 20.90 -10.92
C LEU A 283 8.13 20.48 -10.82
N ARG A 284 8.40 19.17 -10.89
CA ARG A 284 9.74 18.58 -10.87
C ARG A 284 9.73 17.24 -11.62
N SER A 285 10.86 16.89 -12.23
CA SER A 285 11.06 15.53 -12.72
C SER A 285 12.40 14.94 -12.30
N LEU A 286 12.45 13.62 -12.18
CA LEU A 286 13.65 12.83 -11.92
C LEU A 286 13.79 11.77 -13.01
N ASP A 287 14.85 11.86 -13.82
CA ASP A 287 15.13 10.95 -14.93
C ASP A 287 16.16 9.91 -14.47
N PHE A 288 15.68 8.70 -14.15
CA PHE A 288 16.52 7.59 -13.73
C PHE A 288 16.93 6.73 -14.92
N ARG A 289 18.18 6.24 -14.85
CA ARG A 289 18.85 5.54 -15.93
C ARG A 289 19.27 4.13 -15.56
N ASP A 290 19.12 3.21 -16.51
CA ASP A 290 19.46 1.78 -16.40
C ASP A 290 18.87 1.19 -15.09
N CYS A 291 17.57 1.34 -14.92
CA CYS A 291 16.83 0.84 -13.77
C CYS A 291 16.49 -0.64 -13.93
N ARG A 292 16.39 -1.31 -12.79
CA ARG A 292 15.93 -2.70 -12.67
C ARG A 292 15.06 -2.85 -11.43
N VAL A 293 14.13 -3.79 -11.46
CA VAL A 293 13.33 -4.13 -10.27
C VAL A 293 14.22 -4.85 -9.26
N SER A 294 14.29 -4.34 -8.02
CA SER A 294 15.07 -4.91 -6.92
C SER A 294 14.21 -5.58 -5.85
N GLY A 295 12.95 -5.18 -5.71
CA GLY A 295 11.98 -5.78 -4.79
C GLY A 295 10.55 -5.60 -5.29
N ALA A 296 9.66 -6.52 -4.94
CA ALA A 296 8.22 -6.38 -5.21
C ALA A 296 7.37 -7.12 -4.17
N LYS A 297 6.30 -6.50 -3.70
CA LYS A 297 5.32 -7.11 -2.79
C LYS A 297 3.90 -6.68 -3.14
N ILE A 298 2.95 -7.51 -2.74
CA ILE A 298 1.53 -7.18 -2.80
C ILE A 298 0.97 -7.28 -1.39
N ASN A 299 0.43 -6.17 -0.92
CA ASN A 299 -0.09 -6.02 0.42
C ASN A 299 -1.50 -5.42 0.38
N THR A 300 -2.21 -5.53 1.51
CA THR A 300 -3.48 -4.86 1.70
C THR A 300 -3.33 -3.82 2.79
N GLU A 301 -3.51 -2.56 2.41
CA GLU A 301 -3.69 -1.45 3.34
C GLU A 301 -5.09 -1.50 3.93
N THR A 302 -5.19 -1.45 5.26
CA THR A 302 -6.44 -1.55 6.00
C THR A 302 -6.35 -0.84 7.34
N ASP A 303 -7.48 -0.31 7.82
CA ASP A 303 -7.59 0.30 9.13
C ASP A 303 -8.28 -0.65 10.13
N LYS A 304 -7.54 -1.71 10.50
CA LYS A 304 -7.95 -2.71 11.51
C LYS A 304 -9.40 -3.19 11.33
N GLU A 305 -10.22 -3.13 12.38
CA GLU A 305 -11.62 -3.54 12.34
C GLU A 305 -12.48 -2.61 11.49
N GLU A 306 -12.09 -1.35 11.31
CA GLU A 306 -12.90 -0.36 10.58
C GLU A 306 -13.10 -0.75 9.11
N GLY A 307 -12.13 -1.48 8.53
CA GLY A 307 -12.26 -2.06 7.20
C GLY A 307 -13.38 -3.09 7.14
N PHE A 308 -13.51 -3.91 8.18
CA PHE A 308 -14.54 -4.95 8.29
C PHE A 308 -15.91 -4.40 8.71
N THR A 309 -15.97 -3.31 9.48
CA THR A 309 -17.24 -2.67 9.88
C THR A 309 -17.80 -1.74 8.81
N GLY A 310 -17.07 -1.51 7.71
CA GLY A 310 -17.46 -0.65 6.60
C GLY A 310 -17.33 0.86 6.87
N LYS A 311 -16.64 1.27 7.95
CA LYS A 311 -16.31 2.68 8.20
C LYS A 311 -15.15 3.14 7.32
N SER A 312 -14.18 2.28 7.10
CA SER A 312 -13.10 2.46 6.15
C SER A 312 -13.22 1.43 5.02
N GLY A 313 -12.10 0.91 4.53
CA GLY A 313 -12.05 -0.07 3.47
C GLY A 313 -10.68 -0.72 3.39
N PHE A 314 -10.48 -1.48 2.33
CA PHE A 314 -9.23 -2.19 2.04
C PHE A 314 -8.68 -1.70 0.71
N ALA A 315 -7.36 -1.59 0.58
CA ALA A 315 -6.71 -1.32 -0.69
C ALA A 315 -5.62 -2.36 -0.94
N ILE A 316 -5.76 -3.15 -1.99
CA ILE A 316 -4.70 -4.07 -2.41
C ILE A 316 -3.71 -3.28 -3.27
N VAL A 317 -2.49 -3.13 -2.77
CA VAL A 317 -1.44 -2.31 -3.36
C VAL A 317 -0.24 -3.17 -3.75
N ASN A 318 0.46 -2.77 -4.82
CA ASN A 318 1.82 -3.23 -5.08
C ASN A 318 2.79 -2.23 -4.45
N GLU A 319 3.79 -2.75 -3.74
CA GLU A 319 5.00 -2.03 -3.36
C GLU A 319 6.13 -2.54 -4.27
N ILE A 320 6.83 -1.64 -4.94
CA ILE A 320 7.87 -2.02 -5.91
C ILE A 320 9.11 -1.15 -5.70
N ASP A 321 10.26 -1.82 -5.55
CA ASP A 321 11.55 -1.18 -5.34
C ASP A 321 12.40 -1.27 -6.62
N PHE A 322 13.12 -0.19 -6.89
CA PHE A 322 13.96 -0.05 -8.08
C PHE A 322 15.37 0.40 -7.71
N ASP A 323 16.36 -0.26 -8.31
CA ASP A 323 17.75 0.19 -8.34
C ASP A 323 18.08 0.73 -9.72
N CYS A 324 18.78 1.86 -9.81
CA CYS A 324 19.16 2.47 -11.09
C CYS A 324 20.66 2.80 -11.10
N ALA A 325 21.28 2.77 -12.28
CA ALA A 325 22.70 3.14 -12.42
C ALA A 325 22.92 4.66 -12.40
N GLY A 326 21.90 5.44 -12.77
CA GLY A 326 22.00 6.90 -12.86
C GLY A 326 20.73 7.63 -12.47
N LEU A 327 20.90 8.88 -12.04
CA LEU A 327 19.82 9.82 -11.76
C LEU A 327 20.21 11.18 -12.34
N LYS A 328 19.32 11.74 -13.15
CA LYS A 328 19.41 13.09 -13.69
C LYS A 328 18.16 13.87 -13.29
N PRO A 329 18.22 14.75 -12.29
CA PRO A 329 17.10 15.63 -11.99
C PRO A 329 16.88 16.62 -13.14
N VAL A 330 15.60 16.93 -13.41
CA VAL A 330 15.19 17.90 -14.42
C VAL A 330 14.37 18.99 -13.75
N ASN A 331 14.84 20.23 -13.91
CA ASN A 331 14.23 21.42 -13.35
C ASN A 331 13.79 22.34 -14.50
N LYS A 332 12.68 21.97 -15.15
CA LYS A 332 12.16 22.64 -16.35
C LYS A 332 11.96 24.15 -16.12
N ASN A 333 11.45 24.54 -14.95
CA ASN A 333 11.15 25.95 -14.65
C ASN A 333 12.44 26.77 -14.51
N TYR A 334 13.46 26.25 -13.82
CA TYR A 334 14.77 26.90 -13.80
C TYR A 334 15.37 26.99 -15.21
N GLU A 335 15.35 25.89 -15.97
CA GLU A 335 15.92 25.88 -17.32
C GLU A 335 15.25 26.90 -18.25
N GLN A 336 13.93 27.02 -18.24
CA GLN A 336 13.19 28.01 -19.03
C GLN A 336 13.56 29.46 -18.68
N ILE A 337 13.74 29.77 -17.38
CA ILE A 337 14.09 31.12 -16.94
C ILE A 337 15.51 31.50 -17.37
N PHE A 338 16.44 30.55 -17.33
CA PHE A 338 17.87 30.80 -17.52
C PHE A 338 18.42 30.39 -18.91
N SER A 339 17.66 29.70 -19.76
CA SER A 339 18.05 29.38 -21.15
C SER A 339 17.99 30.58 -22.10
N ASP A 340 17.04 31.49 -21.85
CA ASP A 340 16.70 32.58 -22.78
C ASP A 340 17.33 33.93 -22.39
N THR A 341 18.07 33.97 -21.27
CA THR A 341 18.63 35.20 -20.71
C THR A 341 20.15 35.27 -20.97
N PRO A 342 20.68 36.31 -21.66
CA PRO A 342 22.12 36.50 -21.82
C PRO A 342 22.83 36.50 -20.45
N ARG A 343 23.95 35.76 -20.31
CA ARG A 343 24.69 35.58 -19.04
C ARG A 343 25.02 36.88 -18.31
N ASP A 344 25.14 37.99 -19.02
CA ASP A 344 25.50 39.30 -18.47
C ASP A 344 24.30 40.07 -17.88
N ARG A 345 23.07 39.51 -17.96
CA ARG A 345 21.83 40.09 -17.44
C ARG A 345 21.02 39.11 -16.58
N ILE A 346 21.69 38.24 -15.82
CA ILE A 346 21.00 37.45 -14.80
C ILE A 346 20.46 38.43 -13.75
N SER A 347 19.20 38.84 -13.90
CA SER A 347 18.44 39.44 -12.81
C SER A 347 18.44 38.45 -11.66
N LEU A 348 18.78 38.90 -10.45
CA LEU A 348 18.59 38.13 -9.21
C LEU A 348 17.14 37.66 -9.20
N MET A 349 16.94 36.34 -9.26
CA MET A 349 15.59 35.80 -9.26
C MET A 349 15.02 35.91 -7.85
N GLU A 350 13.83 36.48 -7.72
CA GLU A 350 13.05 36.40 -6.48
C GLU A 350 11.85 35.50 -6.75
N ASN A 351 11.81 34.36 -6.07
CA ASN A 351 10.66 33.45 -6.10
C ASN A 351 10.01 33.43 -4.70
N GLU A 352 8.69 33.60 -4.64
CA GLU A 352 7.93 33.57 -3.40
C GLU A 352 6.77 32.59 -3.58
N GLN A 353 6.79 31.51 -2.80
CA GLN A 353 5.75 30.49 -2.76
C GLN A 353 5.15 30.45 -1.35
N SER A 354 3.91 30.90 -1.24
CA SER A 354 3.06 30.69 -0.07
C SER A 354 1.96 29.71 -0.42
N ASN A 355 1.57 28.88 0.54
CA ASN A 355 0.39 28.04 0.42
C ASN A 355 -0.67 28.54 1.42
N GLU A 356 -1.63 29.31 0.90
CA GLU A 356 -2.68 29.89 1.72
C GLU A 356 -3.69 28.85 2.25
N ASN A 357 -3.73 27.65 1.65
CA ASN A 357 -4.70 26.60 1.95
C ASN A 357 -4.25 25.64 3.07
N LEU A 358 -3.00 25.70 3.52
CA LEU A 358 -2.52 24.85 4.62
C LEU A 358 -3.24 25.21 5.93
N GLN A 359 -3.97 24.23 6.47
CA GLN A 359 -4.64 24.38 7.76
C GLN A 359 -3.62 24.30 8.90
N MET A 360 -3.10 25.45 9.31
CA MET A 360 -2.12 25.54 10.40
C MET A 360 -2.81 25.84 11.74
N ALA A 361 -2.34 25.19 12.81
CA ALA A 361 -2.82 25.47 14.17
C ALA A 361 -2.60 26.95 14.52
N ASN A 362 -3.69 27.66 14.83
CA ASN A 362 -3.72 29.11 15.13
C ASN A 362 -3.13 30.02 14.04
N GLY A 363 -3.03 29.55 12.79
CA GLY A 363 -2.49 30.35 11.68
C GLY A 363 -0.99 30.61 11.76
N LEU A 364 -0.23 29.84 12.55
CA LEU A 364 1.23 29.90 12.56
C LEU A 364 1.77 29.43 11.20
N ARG A 365 2.65 30.22 10.58
CA ARG A 365 3.25 29.92 9.28
C ARG A 365 4.77 29.95 9.39
N VAL A 366 5.44 28.94 8.85
CA VAL A 366 6.91 28.90 8.79
C VAL A 366 7.35 29.35 7.41
N MET A 367 7.88 30.57 7.33
CA MET A 367 8.47 31.12 6.11
C MET A 367 9.98 30.97 6.15
N THR A 368 10.53 30.25 5.17
CA THR A 368 11.97 30.07 4.98
C THR A 368 12.44 30.98 3.87
N THR A 369 13.45 31.81 4.14
CA THR A 369 14.10 32.63 3.10
C THR A 369 15.49 32.05 2.81
N LEU A 370 15.68 31.54 1.60
CA LEU A 370 16.92 30.99 1.09
C LEU A 370 17.59 32.03 0.17
N THR A 371 18.82 32.40 0.49
CA THR A 371 19.59 33.36 -0.32
C THR A 371 20.72 32.64 -1.03
N PHE A 372 20.71 32.71 -2.36
CA PHE A 372 21.72 32.13 -3.25
C PHE A 372 22.45 33.24 -4.00
N ASN A 373 23.60 32.91 -4.61
CA ASN A 373 24.36 33.87 -5.41
C ASN A 373 23.57 34.41 -6.62
N ASN A 374 22.59 33.64 -7.11
CA ASN A 374 21.78 33.92 -8.28
C ASN A 374 20.34 34.35 -7.95
N GLY A 375 19.98 34.52 -6.67
CA GLY A 375 18.63 34.94 -6.30
C GLY A 375 18.24 34.64 -4.85
N VAL A 376 17.01 34.99 -4.51
CA VAL A 376 16.38 34.71 -3.20
C VAL A 376 15.11 33.90 -3.45
N GLU A 377 14.90 32.88 -2.64
CA GLU A 377 13.70 32.05 -2.68
C GLU A 377 13.04 32.02 -1.31
N LYS A 378 11.78 32.45 -1.23
CA LYS A 378 10.97 32.48 -0.01
C LYS A 378 9.90 31.41 -0.11
N LEU A 379 9.95 30.43 0.78
CA LEU A 379 9.11 29.24 0.72
C LEU A 379 8.37 29.04 2.04
N GLU A 380 7.10 28.68 1.96
CA GLU A 380 6.31 28.22 3.10
C GLU A 380 6.35 26.69 3.20
N PHE A 381 6.80 26.16 4.35
CA PHE A 381 6.75 24.73 4.64
C PHE A 381 5.84 24.46 5.84
N PRO A 382 4.90 23.50 5.76
CA PRO A 382 4.01 23.17 6.88
C PRO A 382 4.76 22.59 8.08
N ILE A 383 5.89 21.91 7.86
CA ILE A 383 6.65 21.26 8.93
C ILE A 383 8.08 21.77 8.91
N PHE A 384 8.55 22.19 10.09
CA PHE A 384 9.92 22.57 10.37
C PHE A 384 10.41 21.78 11.57
N LYS A 385 11.51 21.05 11.40
CA LYS A 385 12.16 20.30 12.47
C LYS A 385 13.56 20.85 12.67
N GLN A 386 13.82 21.41 13.85
CA GLN A 386 15.17 21.84 14.21
C GLN A 386 15.94 20.67 14.82
N GLY A 387 17.11 20.36 14.26
CA GLY A 387 18.04 19.40 14.84
C GLY A 387 18.72 19.95 16.10
N ASP A 388 19.45 19.09 16.81
CA ASP A 388 20.13 19.49 18.04
C ASP A 388 21.13 20.64 17.82
N VAL A 389 20.85 21.79 18.43
CA VAL A 389 21.65 23.02 18.28
C VAL A 389 22.88 23.02 19.21
N LEU A 390 22.79 22.33 20.34
CA LEU A 390 23.81 22.40 21.40
C LEU A 390 24.83 21.25 21.38
N SER A 391 24.56 20.18 20.63
CA SER A 391 25.38 18.95 20.63
C SER A 391 26.24 18.77 19.38
N LYS A 392 25.99 19.52 18.31
CA LYS A 392 26.70 19.41 17.02
C LYS A 392 27.53 20.66 16.72
N ALA A 393 28.68 20.46 16.07
CA ALA A 393 29.53 21.55 15.58
C ALA A 393 28.83 22.38 14.48
N ASN A 394 27.81 21.81 13.82
CA ASN A 394 26.99 22.45 12.80
C ASN A 394 25.50 22.23 13.12
N PRO A 395 24.69 23.30 13.25
CA PRO A 395 23.25 23.16 13.42
C PRO A 395 22.61 22.60 12.14
N THR A 396 21.57 21.80 12.29
CA THR A 396 20.81 21.20 11.18
C THR A 396 19.33 21.49 11.36
N PHE A 397 18.59 21.51 10.26
CA PHE A 397 17.13 21.61 10.26
C PHE A 397 16.58 20.87 9.05
N GLU A 398 15.31 20.52 9.13
CA GLU A 398 14.56 19.80 8.11
C GLU A 398 13.24 20.54 7.83
N LEU A 399 12.88 20.57 6.55
CA LEU A 399 11.66 21.19 6.02
C LEU A 399 10.86 20.12 5.30
N GLU A 400 9.61 19.93 5.67
CA GLU A 400 8.71 18.99 4.99
C GLU A 400 7.50 19.75 4.47
N GLY A 401 7.10 19.44 3.23
CA GLY A 401 6.02 20.12 2.52
C GLY A 401 5.68 19.42 1.22
N ILE A 402 4.67 19.95 0.54
CA ILE A 402 4.21 19.44 -0.76
C ILE A 402 5.25 19.80 -1.82
N VAL A 403 5.49 18.91 -2.79
CA VAL A 403 6.34 19.22 -3.95
C VAL A 403 5.80 20.48 -4.64
N GLY A 404 6.65 21.48 -4.81
CA GLY A 404 6.26 22.81 -5.31
C GLY A 404 7.20 23.30 -6.39
N ASP A 405 6.98 24.54 -6.83
CA ASP A 405 7.82 25.18 -7.84
C ASP A 405 8.98 25.91 -7.15
N TYR A 406 10.07 25.18 -6.88
CA TYR A 406 11.23 25.64 -6.12
C TYR A 406 12.52 25.69 -6.96
N PRO A 407 12.57 26.50 -8.04
CA PRO A 407 13.62 26.46 -9.03
C PRO A 407 15.03 26.69 -8.46
N LEU A 408 15.25 27.59 -7.49
CA LEU A 408 16.60 27.81 -6.93
C LEU A 408 17.03 26.70 -5.98
N LEU A 409 16.14 26.28 -5.09
CA LEU A 409 16.38 25.22 -4.12
C LEU A 409 16.65 23.90 -4.85
N TYR A 410 15.80 23.52 -5.81
CA TYR A 410 16.02 22.33 -6.63
C TYR A 410 17.32 22.43 -7.40
N LYS A 411 17.62 23.57 -8.03
CA LYS A 411 18.92 23.76 -8.70
C LYS A 411 20.10 23.52 -7.75
N ARG A 412 20.03 24.02 -6.51
CA ARG A 412 21.12 23.83 -5.53
C ARG A 412 21.28 22.37 -5.13
N VAL A 413 20.17 21.66 -4.93
CA VAL A 413 20.15 20.21 -4.64
C VAL A 413 20.75 19.43 -5.82
N ASP A 414 20.34 19.74 -7.04
CA ASP A 414 20.79 19.07 -8.26
C ASP A 414 22.29 19.32 -8.56
N ASP A 415 22.82 20.49 -8.18
CA ASP A 415 24.25 20.79 -8.34
C ASP A 415 25.13 19.99 -7.37
N ASN A 416 24.62 19.68 -6.17
CA ASN A 416 25.34 18.83 -5.22
C ASN A 416 25.46 17.39 -5.75
N LEU A 417 24.43 16.87 -6.42
CA LEU A 417 24.48 15.56 -7.10
C LEU A 417 25.60 15.48 -8.14
N LYS A 418 25.77 16.54 -8.95
CA LYS A 418 26.80 16.57 -10.00
C LYS A 418 28.22 16.52 -9.44
N LEU A 419 28.45 17.16 -8.29
CA LEU A 419 29.77 17.19 -7.66
C LEU A 419 30.22 15.80 -7.19
N GLN A 420 29.28 14.92 -6.85
CA GLN A 420 29.56 13.55 -6.41
C GLN A 420 29.89 12.60 -7.57
N SER A 421 29.38 12.86 -8.78
CA SER A 421 29.66 12.02 -9.95
C SER A 421 31.06 12.23 -10.59
N ILE A 422 31.87 13.16 -10.05
CA ILE A 422 33.18 13.55 -10.61
C ILE A 422 34.36 13.09 -9.72
N SER A 423 34.11 12.46 -8.57
CA SER A 423 35.17 12.03 -7.63
C SER A 423 35.78 10.68 -7.96
#